data_AF-A0A533V126-F1
#
_entry.id   AF-A0A533V126-F1
#
_cell.length_a   1.000
_cell.length_b   1.000
_cell.length_c   1.000
_cell.angle_alpha   90.00
_cell.angle_beta   90.00
_cell.angle_gamma   90.00
#
_symmetry.space_group_name_H-M   'P 1'
#
loop_
_entity.id
_entity.type
_entity.pdbx_description
1 polymer ?
#
loop_
_entity_poly.entity_id
_entity_poly.type
_entity_poly.pdbx_seq_one_letter_code
_entity_poly.pdbx_strand_id
1 'polypeptide(L)'
;MTLEHTLQKEIDESKKWLDRENDESVYKRDLEKRIELINWVLENMKNPGVEICGLIESKINEIILAINQTYSILEADKLHSELQILIGYCIKFALMKNKICGSIRNAMMDSVNFYKLRLL
;
A
#
# COMPACT_ATOMS: atom_id res chain seq x y z
N MET A 1 9.52 -17.17 10.18
CA MET A 1 8.49 -16.84 9.17
C MET A 1 9.16 -15.99 8.11
N THR A 2 9.09 -16.38 6.83
CA THR A 2 9.67 -15.55 5.75
C THR A 2 8.67 -14.48 5.33
N LEU A 3 9.18 -13.36 4.82
CA LEU A 3 8.37 -12.28 4.28
C LEU A 3 7.39 -12.77 3.20
N GLU A 4 7.85 -13.64 2.29
CA GLU A 4 6.98 -14.24 1.25
C GLU A 4 5.81 -15.02 1.86
N HIS A 5 6.06 -15.83 2.89
CA HIS A 5 4.99 -16.55 3.59
C HIS A 5 4.02 -15.58 4.27
N THR A 6 4.51 -14.49 4.84
CA THR A 6 3.66 -13.46 5.45
C THR A 6 2.76 -12.79 4.40
N LEU A 7 3.32 -12.42 3.26
CA LEU A 7 2.58 -11.81 2.15
C LEU A 7 1.56 -12.77 1.55
N GLN A 8 1.93 -14.04 1.36
CA GLN A 8 1.00 -15.07 0.86
C GLN A 8 -0.17 -15.28 1.82
N LYS A 9 0.09 -15.29 3.13
CA LYS A 9 -0.96 -15.38 4.15
C LYS A 9 -1.93 -14.21 4.07
N GLU A 10 -1.44 -12.98 3.84
CA GLU A 10 -2.30 -11.81 3.66
C GLU A 10 -3.17 -11.90 2.41
N ILE A 11 -2.64 -12.45 1.31
CA ILE A 11 -3.44 -12.74 0.11
C ILE A 11 -4.56 -13.72 0.46
N ASP A 12 -4.23 -14.82 1.14
CA ASP A 12 -5.21 -15.86 1.46
C ASP A 12 -6.29 -15.34 2.42
N GLU A 13 -5.92 -14.51 3.39
CA GLU A 13 -6.87 -13.82 4.27
C GLU A 13 -7.75 -12.84 3.49
N SER A 14 -7.16 -12.04 2.60
CA SER A 14 -7.90 -11.07 1.79
C SER A 14 -8.90 -11.76 0.85
N LYS A 15 -8.49 -12.87 0.21
CA LYS A 15 -9.38 -13.70 -0.64
C LYS A 15 -10.54 -14.28 0.17
N LYS A 16 -10.28 -14.80 1.37
CA LYS A 16 -11.35 -15.31 2.26
C LYS A 16 -12.39 -14.25 2.61
N TRP A 17 -11.97 -13.00 2.78
CA TRP A 17 -12.90 -11.90 3.02
C TRP A 17 -13.62 -11.47 1.75
N LEU A 18 -12.92 -11.44 0.62
CA LEU A 18 -13.50 -11.11 -0.68
C LEU A 18 -14.59 -12.10 -1.09
N ASP A 19 -14.37 -13.40 -0.89
CA ASP A 19 -15.35 -14.46 -1.17
C ASP A 19 -16.63 -14.36 -0.30
N ARG A 20 -16.55 -13.64 0.82
CA ARG A 20 -17.69 -13.40 1.73
C ARG A 20 -18.39 -12.07 1.47
N GLU A 21 -17.75 -11.17 0.73
CA GLU A 21 -18.25 -9.83 0.46
C GLU A 21 -19.11 -9.86 -0.81
N ASN A 22 -20.42 -9.75 -0.62
CA ASN A 22 -21.39 -9.81 -1.72
C ASN A 22 -21.68 -8.43 -2.32
N ASP A 23 -21.36 -7.36 -1.60
CA ASP A 23 -21.70 -6.00 -2.00
C ASP A 23 -20.51 -5.32 -2.70
N GLU A 24 -20.80 -4.59 -3.77
CA GLU A 24 -19.84 -3.66 -4.38
C GLU A 24 -19.59 -2.49 -3.40
N SER A 25 -18.53 -2.60 -2.63
CA SER A 25 -18.19 -1.67 -1.54
C SER A 25 -16.75 -1.17 -1.63
N VAL A 26 -16.47 -0.07 -0.92
CA VAL A 26 -15.10 0.41 -0.70
C VAL A 26 -14.22 -0.68 -0.10
N TYR A 27 -14.77 -1.48 0.82
CA TYR A 27 -14.04 -2.58 1.43
C TYR A 27 -13.67 -3.67 0.42
N LYS A 28 -14.61 -4.06 -0.46
CA LYS A 28 -14.36 -5.03 -1.53
C LYS A 28 -13.24 -4.56 -2.47
N ARG A 29 -13.35 -3.31 -2.95
CA ARG A 29 -12.35 -2.64 -3.78
C ARG A 29 -10.97 -2.64 -3.13
N ASP A 30 -10.90 -2.31 -1.85
CA ASP A 30 -9.64 -2.21 -1.11
C ASP A 30 -9.02 -3.60 -0.86
N LEU A 31 -9.83 -4.66 -0.68
CA LEU A 31 -9.37 -6.05 -0.62
C LEU A 31 -8.76 -6.51 -1.94
N GLU A 32 -9.44 -6.25 -3.07
CA GLU A 32 -8.93 -6.58 -4.41
C GLU A 32 -7.61 -5.87 -4.68
N LYS A 33 -7.56 -4.56 -4.38
CA LYS A 33 -6.36 -3.75 -4.55
C LYS A 33 -5.23 -4.21 -3.65
N ARG A 34 -5.51 -4.64 -2.42
CA ARG A 34 -4.50 -5.24 -1.53
C ARG A 34 -3.90 -6.49 -2.16
N ILE A 35 -4.72 -7.39 -2.68
CA ILE A 35 -4.25 -8.61 -3.36
C ILE A 35 -3.38 -8.26 -4.57
N GLU A 36 -3.81 -7.30 -5.40
CA GLU A 36 -3.06 -6.80 -6.55
C GLU A 36 -1.66 -6.31 -6.15
N LEU A 37 -1.59 -5.43 -5.14
CA LEU A 37 -0.34 -4.84 -4.68
C LEU A 37 0.59 -5.88 -4.04
N ILE A 38 0.07 -6.83 -3.25
CA ILE A 38 0.90 -7.92 -2.70
C ILE A 38 1.48 -8.78 -3.82
N ASN A 39 0.66 -9.17 -4.81
CA ASN A 39 1.13 -9.95 -5.94
C ASN A 39 2.22 -9.20 -6.71
N TRP A 40 2.05 -7.90 -6.95
CA TRP A 40 3.07 -7.07 -7.57
C TRP A 40 4.39 -7.06 -6.78
N VAL A 41 4.33 -6.94 -5.46
CA VAL A 41 5.53 -7.02 -4.60
C VAL A 41 6.19 -8.39 -4.70
N LEU A 42 5.42 -9.48 -4.61
CA LEU A 42 5.94 -10.85 -4.71
C LEU A 42 6.59 -11.13 -6.07
N GLU A 43 6.02 -10.65 -7.17
CA GLU A 43 6.62 -10.78 -8.49
C GLU A 43 7.96 -10.03 -8.58
N ASN A 44 8.03 -8.81 -8.04
CA ASN A 44 9.28 -8.05 -8.02
C ASN A 44 10.35 -8.71 -7.13
N MET A 45 9.95 -9.40 -6.05
CA MET A 45 10.87 -10.14 -5.18
C MET A 45 11.57 -11.31 -5.88
N LYS A 46 11.00 -11.85 -6.95
CA LYS A 46 11.65 -12.90 -7.74
C LYS A 46 12.88 -12.38 -8.48
N ASN A 47 13.02 -11.07 -8.66
CA ASN A 47 14.19 -10.46 -9.27
C ASN A 47 15.18 -9.99 -8.20
N PRO A 48 16.33 -10.68 -8.03
CA PRO A 48 17.30 -10.35 -6.99
C PRO A 48 18.01 -9.01 -7.18
N GLY A 49 17.90 -8.39 -8.37
CA GLY A 49 18.44 -7.07 -8.66
C GLY A 49 17.56 -5.91 -8.21
N VAL A 50 16.33 -6.18 -7.73
CA VAL A 50 15.37 -5.15 -7.35
C VAL A 50 15.44 -4.87 -5.85
N GLU A 51 15.70 -3.62 -5.50
CA GLU A 51 15.51 -3.14 -4.13
C GLU A 51 14.02 -2.90 -3.86
N ILE A 52 13.34 -3.89 -3.29
CA ILE A 52 11.89 -3.86 -3.06
C ILE A 52 11.45 -2.64 -2.24
N CYS A 53 12.23 -2.27 -1.25
CA CYS A 53 12.00 -1.05 -0.47
C CYS A 53 11.97 0.20 -1.37
N GLY A 54 12.96 0.38 -2.24
CA GLY A 54 13.01 1.50 -3.19
C GLY A 54 11.90 1.45 -4.23
N LEU A 55 11.51 0.26 -4.69
CA LEU A 55 10.40 0.06 -5.61
C LEU A 55 9.05 0.47 -4.99
N ILE A 56 8.79 0.05 -3.75
CA ILE A 56 7.59 0.45 -2.99
C ILE A 56 7.60 1.96 -2.74
N GLU A 57 8.75 2.53 -2.34
CA GLU A 57 8.89 3.97 -2.12
C GLU A 57 8.62 4.79 -3.40
N SER A 58 9.14 4.36 -4.55
CA SER A 58 8.86 5.01 -5.83
C SER A 58 7.36 5.02 -6.13
N LYS A 59 6.68 3.89 -5.91
CA LYS A 59 5.24 3.77 -6.14
C LYS A 59 4.42 4.65 -5.20
N ILE A 60 4.82 4.76 -3.93
CA ILE A 60 4.22 5.68 -2.95
C ILE A 60 4.33 7.13 -3.45
N ASN A 61 5.51 7.54 -3.93
CA ASN A 61 5.73 8.90 -4.43
C ASN A 61 4.88 9.20 -5.68
N GLU A 62 4.77 8.24 -6.61
CA GLU A 62 3.88 8.35 -7.78
C GLU A 62 2.42 8.58 -7.36
N ILE A 63 1.93 7.82 -6.38
CA ILE A 63 0.55 7.95 -5.90
C ILE A 63 0.33 9.30 -5.19
N ILE A 64 1.27 9.75 -4.36
CA ILE A 64 1.19 11.06 -3.70
C ILE A 64 1.08 12.18 -4.75
N LEU A 65 1.91 12.13 -5.80
CA LEU A 65 1.84 13.09 -6.90
C LEU A 65 0.49 13.03 -7.63
N ALA A 66 -0.03 11.83 -7.89
CA ALA A 66 -1.34 11.64 -8.53
C ALA A 66 -2.49 12.18 -7.67
N ILE A 67 -2.44 12.01 -6.35
CA ILE A 67 -3.42 12.59 -5.41
C ILE A 67 -3.38 14.12 -5.49
N ASN A 68 -2.19 14.72 -5.45
CA ASN A 68 -2.03 16.17 -5.50
C ASN A 68 -2.50 16.80 -6.82
N GLN A 69 -2.44 16.04 -7.92
CA GLN A 69 -2.90 16.47 -9.24
C GLN A 69 -4.38 16.15 -9.50
N THR A 70 -5.02 15.39 -8.61
CA THR A 70 -6.41 14.95 -8.77
C THR A 70 -7.37 15.97 -8.18
N TYR A 71 -8.35 16.39 -8.97
CA TYR A 71 -9.45 17.26 -8.53
C TYR A 71 -10.74 16.49 -8.14
N SER A 72 -10.75 15.16 -8.33
CA SER A 72 -11.89 14.29 -8.01
C SER A 72 -11.73 13.64 -6.63
N ILE A 73 -12.68 13.87 -5.75
CA ILE A 73 -12.70 13.25 -4.40
C ILE A 73 -12.72 11.73 -4.51
N LEU A 74 -13.49 11.17 -5.45
CA LEU A 74 -13.63 9.73 -5.63
C LEU A 74 -12.33 9.09 -6.13
N GLU A 75 -11.60 9.76 -7.02
CA GLU A 75 -10.31 9.25 -7.49
C GLU A 75 -9.21 9.41 -6.43
N ALA A 76 -9.22 10.52 -5.70
CA ALA A 76 -8.31 10.72 -4.58
C ALA A 76 -8.52 9.68 -3.46
N ASP A 77 -9.78 9.29 -3.18
CA ASP A 77 -10.11 8.25 -2.21
C ASP A 77 -9.49 6.90 -2.57
N LYS A 78 -9.63 6.46 -3.83
CA LYS A 78 -9.02 5.22 -4.33
C LYS A 78 -7.50 5.24 -4.18
N LEU A 79 -6.87 6.33 -4.61
CA LEU A 79 -5.42 6.50 -4.50
C LEU A 79 -4.95 6.55 -3.04
N HIS A 80 -5.78 7.08 -2.14
CA HIS A 80 -5.46 7.10 -0.72
C HIS A 80 -5.51 5.69 -0.09
N SER A 81 -6.49 4.87 -0.45
CA SER A 81 -6.51 3.45 -0.07
C SER A 81 -5.25 2.71 -0.55
N GLU A 82 -4.85 2.91 -1.81
CA GLU A 82 -3.60 2.35 -2.36
C GLU A 82 -2.37 2.79 -1.56
N LEU A 83 -2.28 4.09 -1.27
CA LEU A 83 -1.19 4.67 -0.49
C LEU A 83 -1.08 4.03 0.90
N GLN A 84 -2.19 3.89 1.62
CA GLN A 84 -2.20 3.30 2.96
C GLN A 84 -1.74 1.85 2.95
N ILE A 85 -2.17 1.07 1.95
CA ILE A 85 -1.75 -0.32 1.77
C ILE A 85 -0.23 -0.41 1.56
N LEU A 86 0.32 0.39 0.65
CA LEU A 86 1.77 0.39 0.35
C LEU A 86 2.62 0.88 1.52
N ILE A 87 2.17 1.90 2.25
CA ILE A 87 2.86 2.36 3.47
C ILE A 87 2.91 1.22 4.50
N GLY A 88 1.81 0.50 4.68
CA GLY A 88 1.75 -0.67 5.56
C GLY A 88 2.79 -1.72 5.20
N TYR A 89 2.93 -2.03 3.90
CA TYR A 89 3.96 -2.94 3.43
C TYR A 89 5.37 -2.41 3.64
N CYS A 90 5.64 -1.16 3.27
CA CYS A 90 6.94 -0.53 3.47
C CYS A 90 7.41 -0.64 4.93
N ILE A 91 6.51 -0.36 5.89
CA ILE A 91 6.78 -0.50 7.33
C ILE A 91 7.04 -1.97 7.69
N LYS A 92 6.23 -2.90 7.21
CA LYS A 92 6.40 -4.33 7.50
C LYS A 92 7.74 -4.85 7.00
N PHE A 93 8.13 -4.48 5.79
CA PHE A 93 9.42 -4.79 5.18
C PHE A 93 10.58 -4.21 5.99
N ALA A 94 10.47 -2.94 6.39
CA ALA A 94 11.49 -2.27 7.20
C ALA A 94 11.70 -2.96 8.56
N LEU A 95 10.62 -3.34 9.23
CA LEU A 95 10.65 -4.07 10.50
C LEU A 95 11.27 -5.46 10.36
N MET A 96 10.95 -6.21 9.29
CA MET A 96 11.50 -7.55 9.07
C MET A 96 12.97 -7.55 8.63
N LYS A 97 13.45 -6.47 8.00
CA LYS A 97 14.83 -6.36 7.51
C LYS A 97 15.76 -5.55 8.44
N ASN A 98 15.25 -5.01 9.56
CA ASN A 98 15.98 -4.07 10.43
C ASN A 98 16.62 -2.90 9.63
N LYS A 99 16.00 -2.51 8.52
CA LYS A 99 16.42 -1.38 7.69
C LYS A 99 15.25 -0.41 7.60
N ILE A 100 15.39 0.74 8.22
CA ILE A 100 14.38 1.81 8.12
C ILE A 100 14.45 2.38 6.71
N CYS A 101 13.35 2.23 5.96
CA CYS A 101 13.14 2.93 4.70
C CYS A 101 13.18 4.45 4.96
N GLY A 102 14.09 5.16 4.30
CA GLY A 102 14.30 6.60 4.52
C GLY A 102 13.04 7.43 4.29
N SER A 103 12.12 6.96 3.45
CA SER A 103 10.92 7.70 3.04
C SER A 103 9.70 7.49 3.96
N ILE A 104 9.67 6.46 4.83
CA ILE A 104 8.56 6.21 5.79
C ILE A 104 8.36 7.41 6.72
N ARG A 105 9.45 8.11 7.10
CA ARG A 105 9.42 9.27 7.99
C ARG A 105 8.66 10.46 7.37
N ASN A 106 8.83 10.68 6.07
CA ASN A 106 8.22 11.82 5.38
C ASN A 106 6.76 11.50 4.97
N ALA A 107 6.49 10.28 4.48
CA ALA A 107 5.14 9.86 4.10
C ALA A 107 4.15 9.81 5.29
N MET A 108 4.62 9.48 6.51
CA MET A 108 3.81 9.60 7.73
C MET A 108 3.51 11.04 8.11
N MET A 109 4.40 11.99 7.83
CA MET A 109 4.17 13.42 8.13
C MET A 109 3.17 14.04 7.16
N ASP A 110 3.22 13.65 5.88
CA ASP A 110 2.34 14.20 4.84
C ASP A 110 0.91 13.64 4.91
N SER A 111 0.72 12.36 5.27
CA SER A 111 -0.62 11.79 5.49
C SER A 111 -1.33 12.41 6.70
N VAL A 112 -0.59 12.69 7.79
CA VAL A 112 -1.11 13.39 8.97
C VAL A 112 -1.51 14.83 8.64
N ASN A 113 -0.78 15.51 7.77
CA ASN A 113 -1.09 16.89 7.36
C ASN A 113 -2.35 16.98 6.47
N PHE A 114 -2.61 15.99 5.61
CA PHE A 114 -3.81 15.97 4.76
C PHE A 114 -5.11 15.88 5.59
N TYR A 115 -5.14 15.06 6.65
CA TYR A 115 -6.29 15.00 7.56
C TYR A 115 -6.43 16.27 8.44
N LYS A 116 -5.34 16.98 8.70
CA LYS A 116 -5.35 18.26 9.43
C LYS A 116 -5.88 19.42 8.59
N LEU A 117 -5.62 19.44 7.28
CA LEU A 117 -6.01 20.53 6.38
C LEU A 117 -7.46 20.45 5.87
N ARG A 118 -8.16 19.32 6.09
CA ARG A 118 -9.53 19.11 5.58
C ARG A 118 -10.61 19.06 6.68
N LEU A 119 -10.22 19.27 7.94
CA LEU A 119 -11.09 19.44 9.12
C LEU A 119 -11.21 20.91 9.58
N LEU A 120 -10.68 21.85 8.79
CA LEU A 120 -10.87 23.31 8.91
C LEU A 120 -11.61 23.81 7.65
#